data_AF-A0AA37SME2-F1
#
_entry.id   AF-A0AA37SME2-F1
#
_cell.length_a   1.000
_cell.length_b   1.000
_cell.length_c   1.000
_cell.angle_alpha   90.00
_cell.angle_beta   90.00
_cell.angle_gamma   90.00
#
_symmetry.space_group_name_H-M   'P 1'
#
loop_
_entity.id
_entity.type
_entity.pdbx_description
1 polymer ?
#
loop_
_entity_poly.entity_id
_entity_poly.type
_entity_poly.pdbx_seq_one_letter_code
_entity_poly.pdbx_strand_id
1 'polypeptide(L)'
;MTWAPCRRIVRADVPPSFRMRGIDTQTLLCWPPVSQGDAGDFSVEFGALLASGDSLSSLEVLTNGGIVSAKGIFGTCVTIWAQWLSPGQQQATVSVQTAWGEVLTVSVTILVNDIPALLGPALPTTAPEAGGLWNDGGVLSYASAATT
;
A
#
# COMPACT_ATOMS: atom_id res chain seq x y z
N MET A 1 17.90 0.89 -10.28
CA MET A 1 17.71 0.23 -8.96
C MET A 1 16.46 -0.61 -9.12
N THR A 2 16.55 -1.95 -9.05
CA THR A 2 15.40 -2.83 -9.32
C THR A 2 14.43 -2.78 -8.14
N TRP A 3 13.25 -2.23 -8.36
CA TRP A 3 12.17 -2.14 -7.38
C TRP A 3 11.59 -3.55 -7.17
N ALA A 4 11.84 -4.14 -6.01
CA ALA A 4 11.39 -5.48 -5.63
C ALA A 4 10.62 -5.39 -4.30
N PRO A 5 9.72 -6.35 -3.99
CA PRO A 5 9.04 -6.40 -2.71
C PRO A 5 10.08 -6.41 -1.58
N CYS A 6 10.14 -5.35 -0.77
CA CYS A 6 11.12 -5.32 0.31
C CYS A 6 10.62 -4.61 1.57
N ARG A 7 11.11 -5.13 2.70
CA ARG A 7 11.11 -4.58 4.07
C ARG A 7 9.78 -4.33 4.79
N ARG A 8 8.64 -4.10 4.12
CA ARG A 8 7.35 -3.77 4.81
C ARG A 8 6.14 -4.47 4.19
N ILE A 9 6.11 -5.80 4.25
CA ILE A 9 5.01 -6.61 3.71
C ILE A 9 4.02 -6.93 4.84
N VAL A 10 2.77 -6.48 4.70
CA VAL A 10 1.64 -6.97 5.49
C VAL A 10 0.89 -8.02 4.69
N ARG A 11 0.31 -9.02 5.35
CA ARG A 11 -0.56 -9.98 4.66
C ARG A 11 -2.00 -9.56 4.81
N ALA A 12 -2.76 -9.64 3.72
CA ALA A 12 -4.17 -9.30 3.70
C ALA A 12 -5.05 -10.28 4.48
N ASP A 13 -4.52 -11.46 4.84
CA ASP A 13 -5.22 -12.44 5.65
C ASP A 13 -5.08 -12.21 7.15
N VAL A 14 -6.16 -12.55 7.87
CA VAL A 14 -6.14 -12.69 9.33
C VAL A 14 -5.52 -14.06 9.64
N PRO A 15 -4.47 -14.17 10.47
CA PRO A 15 -3.98 -15.47 10.90
C PRO A 15 -5.13 -16.29 11.52
N PRO A 16 -5.25 -17.59 11.21
CA PRO A 16 -6.35 -18.43 11.70
C PRO A 16 -6.44 -18.52 13.24
N SER A 17 -5.47 -17.98 13.98
CA SER A 17 -5.40 -18.02 15.45
C SER A 17 -6.11 -16.89 16.19
N PHE A 18 -6.77 -15.92 15.54
CA PHE A 18 -7.42 -14.79 16.24
C PHE A 18 -8.95 -14.71 16.11
N ARG A 19 -9.61 -15.83 15.77
CA ARG A 19 -11.08 -15.92 15.89
C ARG A 19 -11.46 -16.31 17.31
N MET A 20 -11.43 -15.36 18.25
CA MET A 20 -12.14 -15.54 19.52
C MET A 20 -13.64 -15.52 19.25
N ARG A 21 -14.36 -16.57 19.67
CA ARG A 21 -15.82 -16.67 19.53
C ARG A 21 -16.47 -15.42 20.13
N GLY A 22 -17.09 -14.59 19.30
CA GLY A 22 -17.79 -13.37 19.74
C GLY A 22 -16.97 -12.08 19.67
N ILE A 23 -15.72 -12.12 19.20
CA ILE A 23 -14.91 -10.94 18.91
C ILE A 23 -14.65 -10.90 17.42
N ASP A 24 -15.44 -10.10 16.70
CA ASP A 24 -15.27 -9.82 15.27
C ASP A 24 -14.40 -8.56 15.10
N THR A 25 -13.28 -8.49 15.83
CA THR A 25 -12.37 -7.35 15.68
C THR A 25 -11.61 -7.52 14.40
N GLN A 26 -11.93 -6.67 13.42
CA GLN A 26 -11.16 -6.49 12.20
C GLN A 26 -9.68 -6.32 12.59
N THR A 27 -8.84 -7.29 12.22
CA THR A 27 -7.41 -7.20 12.50
C THR A 27 -6.88 -6.03 11.69
N LEU A 28 -6.45 -4.98 12.39
CA LEU A 28 -5.87 -3.80 11.78
C LEU A 28 -4.52 -4.18 11.18
N LEU A 29 -4.44 -4.19 9.84
CA LEU A 29 -3.15 -4.31 9.17
C LEU A 29 -2.37 -3.03 9.39
N CYS A 30 -1.11 -3.14 9.79
CA CYS A 30 -0.26 -1.99 10.04
C CYS A 30 1.12 -2.16 9.42
N TRP A 31 1.56 -1.15 8.68
CA TRP A 31 2.96 -1.03 8.29
C TRP A 31 3.80 -0.49 9.46
N PRO A 32 5.12 -0.75 9.47
CA PRO A 32 6.04 -0.13 10.41
C PRO A 32 5.95 1.40 10.38
N PRO A 33 6.12 2.08 11.52
CA PRO A 33 6.09 3.53 11.59
C PRO A 33 7.21 4.16 10.77
N VAL A 34 6.99 5.41 10.36
CA VAL A 34 7.95 6.23 9.61
C VAL A 34 8.02 7.64 10.15
N SER A 35 9.01 8.42 9.72
CA SER A 35 9.10 9.86 10.02
C SER A 35 8.28 10.69 9.04
N GLN A 36 7.86 11.90 9.44
CA GLN A 36 7.21 12.82 8.52
C GLN A 36 8.17 13.20 7.38
N GLY A 37 7.68 13.14 6.14
CA GLY A 37 8.47 13.37 4.93
C GLY A 37 9.28 12.16 4.47
N ASP A 38 9.32 11.07 5.25
CA ASP A 38 9.99 9.82 4.88
C ASP A 38 9.22 9.11 3.77
N ALA A 39 9.94 8.32 2.97
CA ALA A 39 9.37 7.57 1.87
C ALA A 39 9.99 6.20 1.75
N GLY A 40 9.26 5.29 1.11
CA GLY A 40 9.80 4.00 0.75
C GLY A 40 8.75 3.04 0.26
N ASP A 41 9.17 1.78 0.22
CA ASP A 41 8.34 0.69 -0.26
C ASP A 41 7.46 0.13 0.85
N PHE A 42 6.20 -0.10 0.48
CA PHE A 42 5.17 -0.68 1.31
C PHE A 42 4.43 -1.73 0.51
N SER A 43 4.27 -2.93 1.06
CA SER A 43 3.70 -4.05 0.32
C SER A 43 2.52 -4.69 1.05
N VAL A 44 1.60 -5.25 0.28
CA VAL A 44 0.46 -6.04 0.75
C VAL A 44 0.43 -7.37 0.00
N GLU A 45 0.37 -8.47 0.74
CA GLU A 45 0.33 -9.83 0.21
C GLU A 45 -1.12 -10.34 0.17
N PHE A 46 -1.61 -10.68 -1.02
CA PHE A 46 -2.99 -11.15 -1.26
C PHE A 46 -3.09 -12.67 -1.43
N GLY A 47 -1.98 -13.42 -1.42
CA GLY A 47 -1.97 -14.84 -1.81
C GLY A 47 -2.97 -15.73 -1.05
N ALA A 48 -3.26 -15.43 0.22
CA ALA A 48 -4.23 -16.18 1.02
C ALA A 48 -5.70 -15.88 0.68
N LEU A 49 -5.96 -14.80 -0.05
CA LEU A 49 -7.30 -14.42 -0.53
C LEU A 49 -7.57 -14.90 -1.96
N LEU A 50 -6.54 -15.32 -2.68
CA LEU A 50 -6.66 -15.78 -4.06
C LEU A 50 -7.06 -17.25 -4.11
N ALA A 51 -7.98 -17.58 -5.01
CA ALA A 51 -8.27 -18.97 -5.32
C ALA A 51 -7.10 -19.61 -6.09
N SER A 52 -7.06 -20.95 -6.10
CA SER A 52 -6.04 -21.68 -6.86
C SER A 52 -6.07 -21.32 -8.34
N GLY A 53 -4.95 -20.83 -8.87
CA GLY A 53 -4.81 -20.42 -10.26
C GLY A 53 -5.29 -19.01 -10.58
N ASP A 54 -5.77 -18.27 -9.57
CA ASP A 54 -6.08 -16.85 -9.72
C ASP A 54 -4.79 -16.00 -9.67
N SER A 55 -4.86 -14.80 -10.22
CA SER A 55 -3.75 -13.84 -10.25
C SER A 55 -4.26 -12.41 -10.18
N LEU A 56 -3.40 -11.49 -9.76
CA LEU A 56 -3.74 -10.07 -9.70
C LEU A 56 -3.57 -9.43 -11.08
N SER A 57 -4.57 -8.68 -11.52
CA SER A 57 -4.63 -8.07 -12.86
C SER A 57 -4.52 -6.55 -12.83
N SER A 58 -5.05 -5.88 -11.80
CA SER A 58 -4.96 -4.43 -11.64
C SER A 58 -4.85 -3.99 -10.17
N LEU A 59 -4.37 -2.77 -9.96
CA LEU A 59 -4.07 -2.20 -8.64
C LEU A 59 -4.43 -0.71 -8.58
N GLU A 60 -5.22 -0.34 -7.57
CA GLU A 60 -5.55 1.01 -7.18
C GLU A 60 -5.21 1.24 -5.71
N VAL A 61 -4.64 2.41 -5.40
CA VAL A 61 -4.27 2.77 -4.03
C VAL A 61 -4.67 4.20 -3.74
N LEU A 62 -5.32 4.37 -2.58
CA LEU A 62 -5.71 5.66 -2.02
C LEU A 62 -5.05 5.81 -0.66
N THR A 63 -4.44 6.96 -0.39
CA THR A 63 -3.78 7.26 0.88
C THR A 63 -4.36 8.53 1.49
N ASN A 64 -4.54 8.58 2.81
CA ASN A 64 -4.67 9.85 3.53
C ASN A 64 -3.28 10.26 4.07
N GLY A 65 -2.92 11.53 3.95
CA GLY A 65 -1.67 12.05 4.50
C GLY A 65 -0.37 11.57 3.82
N GLY A 66 -0.46 10.83 2.70
CA GLY A 66 0.68 10.40 1.89
C GLY A 66 0.43 10.55 0.39
N ILE A 67 1.52 10.51 -0.38
CA ILE A 67 1.53 10.56 -1.84
C ILE A 67 2.14 9.27 -2.38
N VAL A 68 1.43 8.59 -3.27
CA VAL A 68 1.91 7.41 -3.98
C VAL A 68 2.57 7.85 -5.29
N SER A 69 3.85 7.51 -5.48
CA SER A 69 4.59 7.86 -6.71
C SER A 69 4.83 6.68 -7.64
N ALA A 70 4.74 5.45 -7.13
CA ALA A 70 4.81 4.23 -7.93
C ALA A 70 3.96 3.12 -7.29
N LYS A 71 3.38 2.25 -8.12
CA LYS A 71 2.63 1.06 -7.71
C LYS A 71 2.90 -0.10 -8.67
N GLY A 72 2.90 -1.33 -8.17
CA GLY A 72 3.24 -2.51 -8.97
C GLY A 72 2.72 -3.81 -8.36
N ILE A 73 2.51 -4.80 -9.23
CA ILE A 73 2.06 -6.15 -8.89
C ILE A 73 3.24 -7.11 -9.13
N PHE A 74 3.54 -7.95 -8.13
CA PHE A 74 4.61 -8.93 -8.13
C PHE A 74 4.05 -10.28 -7.67
N GLY A 75 3.51 -11.04 -8.62
CA GLY A 75 2.78 -12.28 -8.32
C GLY A 75 1.51 -11.98 -7.53
N THR A 76 1.46 -12.45 -6.28
CA THR A 76 0.33 -12.23 -5.35
C THR A 76 0.56 -11.05 -4.41
N CYS A 77 1.72 -10.40 -4.51
CA CYS A 77 2.09 -9.25 -3.71
C CYS A 77 1.89 -7.97 -4.53
N VAL A 78 1.40 -6.91 -3.89
CA VAL A 78 1.43 -5.56 -4.46
C VAL A 78 2.37 -4.70 -3.65
N THR A 79 3.11 -3.81 -4.33
CA THR A 79 4.02 -2.87 -3.68
C THR A 79 3.74 -1.46 -4.18
N ILE A 80 3.76 -0.52 -3.26
CA ILE A 80 3.73 0.91 -3.55
C ILE A 80 4.98 1.58 -3.02
N TRP A 81 5.42 2.62 -3.72
CA TRP A 81 6.32 3.60 -3.16
C TRP A 81 5.48 4.81 -2.75
N ALA A 82 5.54 5.16 -1.47
CA ALA A 82 4.79 6.28 -0.93
C ALA A 82 5.68 7.18 -0.06
N GLN A 83 5.44 8.49 -0.13
CA GLN A 83 5.97 9.47 0.80
C GLN A 83 4.85 9.92 1.74
N TRP A 84 5.12 9.95 3.05
CA TRP A 84 4.14 10.35 4.06
C TRP A 84 4.38 11.78 4.50
N LEU A 85 3.39 12.66 4.36
CA LEU A 85 3.53 14.10 4.58
C LEU A 85 2.84 14.59 5.84
N SER A 86 1.81 13.88 6.30
CA SER A 86 1.01 14.26 7.46
C SER A 86 1.33 13.36 8.66
N PRO A 87 1.64 13.93 9.84
CA PRO A 87 1.90 13.15 11.04
C PRO A 87 0.62 12.49 11.57
N GLY A 88 0.78 11.54 12.49
CA GLY A 88 -0.31 10.80 13.12
C GLY A 88 -0.64 9.47 12.43
N GLN A 89 -1.80 8.91 12.77
CA GLN A 89 -2.27 7.67 12.16
C GLN A 89 -2.82 7.94 10.76
N GLN A 90 -2.14 7.38 9.76
CA GLN A 90 -2.54 7.40 8.36
C GLN A 90 -2.95 6.00 7.91
N GLN A 91 -3.52 5.92 6.72
CA GLN A 91 -4.15 4.77 6.12
C GLN A 91 -3.94 4.78 4.60
N ALA A 92 -3.63 3.59 4.07
CA ALA A 92 -3.69 3.27 2.66
C ALA A 92 -4.81 2.26 2.42
N THR A 93 -5.74 2.59 1.54
CA THR A 93 -6.71 1.65 0.99
C THR A 93 -6.16 1.11 -0.32
N VAL A 94 -5.94 -0.19 -0.36
CA VAL A 94 -5.36 -0.93 -1.47
C VAL A 94 -6.45 -1.82 -2.07
N SER A 95 -6.80 -1.55 -3.31
CA SER A 95 -7.80 -2.31 -4.07
C SER A 95 -7.09 -3.02 -5.22
N VAL A 96 -7.28 -4.33 -5.33
CA VAL A 96 -6.75 -5.12 -6.45
C VAL A 96 -7.89 -5.82 -7.17
N GLN A 97 -7.77 -5.93 -8.47
CA GLN A 97 -8.65 -6.79 -9.25
C GLN A 97 -7.95 -8.10 -9.56
N THR A 98 -8.67 -9.21 -9.48
CA THR A 98 -8.16 -10.53 -9.89
C THR A 98 -8.33 -10.73 -11.39
N ALA A 99 -7.74 -11.79 -11.96
CA ALA A 99 -7.86 -12.10 -13.38
C ALA A 99 -9.29 -12.49 -13.78
N TRP A 100 -10.11 -12.94 -12.82
CA TRP A 100 -11.52 -13.24 -13.02
C TRP A 100 -12.45 -12.05 -12.75
N GLY A 101 -11.89 -10.88 -12.41
CA GLY A 101 -12.63 -9.62 -12.27
C GLY A 101 -13.14 -9.33 -10.86
N GLU A 102 -12.85 -10.18 -9.87
CA GLU A 102 -13.16 -9.91 -8.46
C GLU A 102 -12.31 -8.75 -7.93
N VAL A 103 -12.87 -7.90 -7.07
CA VAL A 103 -12.15 -6.80 -6.44
C VAL A 103 -11.94 -7.09 -4.97
N LEU A 104 -10.68 -7.15 -4.55
CA LEU A 104 -10.27 -7.33 -3.16
C LEU A 104 -9.76 -6.01 -2.62
N THR A 105 -10.36 -5.54 -1.52
CA THR A 105 -10.01 -4.25 -0.89
C THR A 105 -9.51 -4.45 0.52
N VAL A 106 -8.37 -3.84 0.83
CA VAL A 106 -7.69 -3.94 2.12
C VAL A 106 -7.29 -2.55 2.59
N SER A 107 -7.51 -2.25 3.87
CA SER A 107 -7.04 -1.02 4.50
C SER A 107 -5.86 -1.30 5.42
N VAL A 108 -4.73 -0.64 5.16
CA VAL A 108 -3.50 -0.76 5.94
C VAL A 108 -3.23 0.57 6.62
N THR A 109 -2.96 0.53 7.92
CA THR A 109 -2.62 1.72 8.72
C THR A 109 -1.12 1.91 8.83
N ILE A 110 -0.68 3.13 9.06
CA ILE A 110 0.71 3.46 9.35
C ILE A 110 0.75 4.61 10.36
N LEU A 111 1.71 4.57 11.27
CA LEU A 111 1.98 5.70 12.16
C LEU A 111 3.11 6.56 11.58
N VAL A 112 2.80 7.82 11.33
CA VAL A 112 3.77 8.82 10.88
C VAL A 112 4.16 9.67 12.08
N ASN A 113 5.41 9.56 12.51
CA ASN A 113 5.94 10.34 13.63
C ASN A 113 6.06 11.81 13.21
N ASP A 114 5.80 12.73 14.14
CA ASP A 114 5.96 14.17 13.95
C ASP A 114 7.43 14.64 13.92
N ILE A 115 8.36 13.71 13.73
CA ILE A 115 9.78 13.98 13.58
C ILE A 115 10.09 13.96 12.08
N PRO A 116 10.59 15.07 11.50
CA PRO A 116 10.97 15.12 10.09
C PRO A 116 12.03 14.07 9.75
N ALA A 117 11.94 13.50 8.54
CA ALA A 117 12.97 12.63 8.01
C ALA A 117 14.30 13.38 7.88
N LEU A 118 15.39 12.74 8.30
CA LEU A 118 16.74 13.32 8.21
C LEU A 118 17.24 13.49 6.77
N LEU A 119 16.71 12.67 5.86
CA LEU A 119 17.06 12.67 4.45
C LEU A 119 15.79 12.92 3.64
N GLY A 120 15.92 13.73 2.59
CA GLY A 120 14.85 13.88 1.60
C GLY A 120 14.62 12.56 0.88
N PRO A 121 13.36 12.26 0.51
CA PRO A 121 13.06 11.01 -0.17
C PRO A 121 13.71 10.99 -1.56
N ALA A 122 14.37 9.87 -1.88
CA ALA A 122 14.80 9.60 -3.24
C ALA A 122 13.64 8.93 -3.99
N LEU A 123 13.04 9.65 -4.94
CA LEU A 123 12.04 9.10 -5.84
C LEU A 123 12.63 7.90 -6.61
N PRO A 124 11.86 6.82 -6.81
CA PRO A 124 12.29 5.73 -7.67
C PRO A 124 12.55 6.27 -9.08
N THR A 125 13.75 6.04 -9.60
CA THR A 125 14.12 6.50 -10.96
C THR A 125 13.66 5.54 -12.05
N THR A 126 13.13 4.37 -11.69
CA THR A 126 12.71 3.31 -12.60
C THR A 126 11.44 2.64 -12.08
N ALA A 127 10.46 2.41 -12.96
CA ALA A 127 9.25 1.64 -12.68
C ALA A 127 9.63 0.19 -12.37
N PRO A 128 8.71 -0.58 -11.80
CA PRO A 128 8.92 -2.00 -11.70
C PRO A 128 8.84 -2.56 -13.12
N GLU A 129 9.89 -3.23 -13.55
CA GLU A 129 9.90 -4.01 -14.78
C GLU A 129 9.06 -5.28 -14.57
N ALA A 130 7.75 -5.11 -14.45
CA ALA A 130 6.71 -6.14 -14.46
C ALA A 130 5.33 -5.43 -14.35
N GLY A 131 4.84 -4.85 -15.46
CA GLY A 131 3.46 -4.37 -15.55
C GLY A 131 3.05 -3.22 -14.63
N GLY A 132 3.99 -2.51 -13.99
CA GLY A 132 3.66 -1.32 -13.21
C GLY A 132 3.24 -0.17 -14.11
N LEU A 133 2.08 0.41 -13.82
CA LEU A 133 1.68 1.70 -14.39
C LEU A 133 2.45 2.79 -13.63
N TRP A 134 3.35 3.48 -14.31
CA TRP A 134 3.70 4.84 -13.90
C TRP A 134 2.41 5.67 -13.97
N ASN A 135 2.20 6.58 -13.02
CA ASN A 135 1.36 7.73 -13.30
C ASN A 135 2.13 8.57 -14.33
N ASP A 136 2.02 8.22 -15.61
CA ASP A 136 2.66 8.95 -16.70
C ASP A 136 2.09 10.37 -16.75
N GLY A 137 2.92 11.30 -16.30
CA GLY A 137 2.60 12.72 -16.16
C GLY A 137 2.65 13.10 -14.69
N GLY A 138 3.65 13.89 -14.30
CA GLY A 138 3.82 14.47 -12.96
C GLY A 138 2.70 15.44 -12.56
N VAL A 139 1.44 15.02 -12.69
CA VAL A 139 0.26 15.69 -12.19
C VAL A 139 -0.19 14.92 -10.95
N LEU A 140 0.04 15.55 -9.81
CA LEU A 140 -0.54 15.17 -8.53
C LEU A 140 -2.07 15.22 -8.67
N SER A 141 -2.74 14.07 -8.70
CA SER A 141 -4.18 14.00 -8.49
C SER A 141 -4.45 14.17 -6.99
N TYR A 142 -4.71 15.41 -6.59
CA TYR A 142 -5.22 15.71 -5.26
C TYR A 142 -6.70 15.28 -5.22
N ALA A 143 -7.05 14.32 -4.37
CA ALA A 143 -8.42 14.27 -3.87
C ALA A 143 -8.53 15.39 -2.83
N SER A 144 -8.94 16.59 -3.26
CA SER A 144 -9.30 17.65 -2.33
C SER A 144 -10.51 17.18 -1.53
N ALA A 145 -10.33 16.94 -0.23
CA ALA A 145 -11.46 16.85 0.67
C ALA A 145 -12.23 18.17 0.58
N ALA A 146 -13.45 18.09 0.03
CA ALA A 146 -14.38 19.20 0.02
C ALA A 146 -14.58 19.65 1.47
N THR A 147 -14.14 20.86 1.78
CA THR A 147 -14.52 21.53 3.02
C THR A 147 -15.86 22.21 2.73
N THR A 148 -16.87 21.86 3.54
CA THR A 148 -18.22 22.45 3.61
C THR A 148 -18.25 23.97 3.55
#